data_AF-A0A8X7CKX7-F1
#
_entry.id   AF-A0A8X7CKX7-F1
#
_cell.length_a   1.000
_cell.length_b   1.000
_cell.length_c   1.000
_cell.angle_alpha   90.00
_cell.angle_beta   90.00
_cell.angle_gamma   90.00
#
_symmetry.space_group_name_H-M   'P 1'
#
loop_
_entity.id
_entity.type
_entity.pdbx_description
1 polymer ?
#
loop_
_entity_poly.entity_id
_entity_poly.type
_entity_poly.pdbx_seq_one_letter_code
_entity_poly.pdbx_strand_id
1 'polypeptide(L)'
;MRLKEPIENKVSRRYSLSILDDVIILHAGRDEYGNAVPALDILGQPPIMNGVTLKYSAFDGIHLYKPEDSFIIENSVVADNRGHGIFINSSVSQVTLSEMKIRGNGGDGVHFRTTVIFPPAFVYWLWEEQIYPVRRSHVQRREQRYVQACEQVFEVASWTGQVLTVNFMGFSSDISDPNHASRIDVYDGPTDSSRLLASVPIVNNTFPESVTSTRQKILLKYRPRIHYDASFVVEIVANQ
;
A
#
# COMPACT_ATOMS: atom_id res chain seq x y z
N MET A 1 33.64 13.76 -19.55
CA MET A 1 33.26 13.15 -18.26
C MET A 1 32.15 14.01 -17.67
N ARG A 2 30.88 13.69 -17.92
CA ARG A 2 29.76 14.42 -17.32
C ARG A 2 29.67 13.98 -15.86
N LEU A 3 29.92 14.91 -14.95
CA LEU A 3 29.56 14.75 -13.54
C LEU A 3 28.06 14.44 -13.52
N LYS A 4 27.69 13.20 -13.16
CA LYS A 4 26.32 12.89 -12.80
C LYS A 4 26.06 13.63 -11.49
N GLU A 5 25.10 14.54 -11.51
CA GLU A 5 24.61 15.20 -10.30
C GLU A 5 24.23 14.12 -9.26
N PRO A 6 24.54 14.34 -7.97
CA PRO A 6 24.16 13.41 -6.93
C PRO A 6 22.63 13.30 -6.91
N ILE A 7 22.14 12.08 -7.09
CA ILE A 7 20.71 11.77 -7.11
C ILE A 7 20.19 11.89 -5.67
N GLU A 8 19.73 13.08 -5.30
CA GLU A 8 18.94 13.27 -4.09
C GLU A 8 17.63 12.46 -4.19
N ASN A 9 17.34 11.65 -3.18
CA ASN A 9 16.05 11.04 -2.84
C ASN A 9 15.06 10.77 -3.99
N LYS A 10 15.21 9.64 -4.68
CA LYS A 10 14.18 9.14 -5.59
C LYS A 10 13.00 8.57 -4.78
N VAL A 11 12.01 9.41 -4.49
CA VAL A 11 10.65 8.93 -4.25
C VAL A 11 9.97 8.80 -5.61
N SER A 12 9.70 7.58 -6.05
CA SER A 12 9.00 7.36 -7.32
C SER A 12 7.51 7.27 -7.05
N ARG A 13 6.75 8.30 -7.45
CA ARG A 13 5.29 8.22 -7.53
C ARG A 13 4.84 7.87 -8.94
N ARG A 14 3.84 7.00 -9.05
CA ARG A 14 3.11 6.77 -10.30
C ARG A 14 1.82 7.58 -10.27
N TYR A 15 1.70 8.52 -11.18
CA TYR A 15 0.44 9.17 -11.49
C TYR A 15 0.09 8.88 -12.94
N SER A 16 -1.22 8.84 -13.22
CA SER A 16 -1.67 8.72 -14.60
C SER A 16 -1.50 10.05 -15.32
N LEU A 17 -1.12 9.99 -16.59
CA LEU A 17 -1.14 11.16 -17.49
C LEU A 17 -2.55 11.44 -18.03
N SER A 18 -3.48 10.50 -17.85
CA SER A 18 -4.88 10.66 -18.23
C SER A 18 -5.61 11.53 -17.21
N ILE A 19 -6.47 12.42 -17.71
CA ILE A 19 -7.24 13.38 -16.92
C ILE A 19 -8.72 13.27 -17.32
N LEU A 20 -9.60 13.21 -16.32
CA LEU A 20 -11.03 13.40 -16.45
C LEU A 20 -11.41 14.60 -15.57
N ASP A 21 -11.62 15.74 -16.21
CA ASP A 21 -11.94 17.00 -15.56
C ASP A 21 -13.27 17.53 -16.11
N ASP A 22 -14.22 17.82 -15.22
CA ASP A 22 -15.57 18.31 -15.55
C ASP A 22 -16.34 17.43 -16.56
N VAL A 23 -16.17 16.10 -16.44
CA VAL A 23 -16.79 15.13 -17.35
C VAL A 23 -18.11 14.59 -16.80
N ILE A 24 -19.13 14.49 -17.66
CA ILE A 24 -20.42 13.87 -17.35
C ILE A 24 -20.57 12.53 -18.09
N ILE A 25 -20.75 11.44 -17.34
CA ILE A 25 -20.96 10.08 -17.83
C ILE A 25 -22.34 9.60 -17.37
N LEU A 26 -23.25 9.32 -18.32
CA LEU A 26 -24.62 8.89 -18.03
C LEU A 26 -24.96 7.61 -18.78
N HIS A 27 -25.73 6.72 -18.15
CA HIS A 27 -26.34 5.55 -18.79
C HIS A 27 -25.34 4.56 -19.44
N ALA A 28 -24.10 4.54 -18.97
CA ALA A 28 -23.07 3.60 -19.43
C ALA A 28 -23.21 2.22 -18.77
N GLY A 29 -22.26 1.32 -19.03
CA GLY A 29 -22.13 0.05 -18.31
C GLY A 29 -22.76 -1.16 -19.01
N ARG A 30 -22.78 -1.19 -20.35
CA ARG A 30 -23.02 -2.40 -21.12
C ARG A 30 -21.89 -2.68 -22.09
N ASP A 31 -21.45 -3.92 -22.16
CA ASP A 31 -20.47 -4.38 -23.15
C ASP A 31 -21.14 -4.70 -24.50
N GLU A 32 -20.35 -5.13 -25.47
CA GLU A 32 -20.81 -5.52 -26.81
C GLU A 32 -21.80 -6.70 -26.82
N TYR A 33 -21.80 -7.51 -25.76
CA TYR A 33 -22.70 -8.65 -25.58
C TYR A 33 -23.94 -8.32 -24.76
N GLY A 34 -24.08 -7.07 -24.31
CA GLY A 34 -25.18 -6.59 -23.49
C GLY A 34 -25.06 -6.92 -22.00
N ASN A 35 -23.94 -7.51 -21.56
CA ASN A 35 -23.70 -7.76 -20.14
C ASN A 35 -23.51 -6.44 -19.38
N ALA A 36 -23.92 -6.44 -18.11
CA ALA A 36 -23.69 -5.30 -17.24
C ALA A 36 -22.21 -5.23 -16.85
N VAL A 37 -21.57 -4.10 -17.12
CA VAL A 37 -20.15 -3.81 -16.80
C VAL A 37 -20.06 -2.43 -16.14
N PRO A 38 -18.98 -2.11 -15.42
CA PRO A 38 -18.80 -0.79 -14.84
C PRO A 38 -18.84 0.32 -15.90
N ALA A 39 -19.32 1.51 -15.53
CA ALA A 39 -19.31 2.65 -16.45
C ALA A 39 -17.90 3.19 -16.70
N LEU A 40 -17.05 3.17 -15.67
CA LEU A 40 -15.63 3.45 -15.77
C LEU A 40 -14.86 2.27 -15.16
N ASP A 41 -14.24 1.45 -16.00
CA ASP A 41 -13.44 0.31 -15.58
C ASP A 41 -11.95 0.60 -15.78
N ILE A 42 -11.20 0.66 -14.67
CA ILE A 42 -9.81 1.08 -14.65
C ILE A 42 -8.94 -0.03 -14.09
N LEU A 43 -7.97 -0.44 -14.89
CA LEU A 43 -6.90 -1.35 -14.50
C LEU A 43 -5.60 -0.55 -14.30
N GLY A 44 -5.01 -0.64 -13.11
CA GLY A 44 -3.78 0.09 -12.79
C GLY A 44 -4.04 1.50 -12.23
N GLN A 45 -3.08 2.41 -12.42
CA GLN A 45 -3.14 3.76 -11.86
C GLN A 45 -4.30 4.57 -12.46
N PRO A 46 -5.25 5.07 -11.64
CA PRO A 46 -6.39 5.81 -12.15
C PRO A 46 -6.02 7.18 -12.74
N PRO A 47 -6.81 7.68 -13.71
CA PRO A 47 -6.70 9.06 -14.19
C PRO A 47 -6.91 10.04 -13.05
N ILE A 48 -6.38 11.25 -13.20
CA ILE A 48 -6.72 12.37 -12.32
C ILE A 48 -8.20 12.69 -12.56
N MET A 49 -9.01 12.61 -11.50
CA MET A 49 -10.46 12.78 -11.59
C MET A 49 -10.92 13.95 -10.72
N ASN A 50 -11.45 14.98 -11.36
CA ASN A 50 -11.99 16.17 -10.73
C ASN A 50 -13.29 16.59 -11.45
N GLY A 51 -14.33 16.96 -10.70
CA GLY A 51 -15.60 17.39 -11.32
C GLY A 51 -16.34 16.30 -12.12
N VAL A 52 -16.06 15.01 -11.89
CA VAL A 52 -16.67 13.91 -12.64
C VAL A 52 -18.09 13.62 -12.13
N THR A 53 -19.08 13.66 -13.00
CA THR A 53 -20.44 13.22 -12.70
C THR A 53 -20.76 11.91 -13.40
N LEU A 54 -20.88 10.82 -12.65
CA LEU A 54 -21.22 9.49 -13.16
C LEU A 54 -22.55 9.02 -12.59
N LYS A 55 -23.54 8.79 -13.47
CA LYS A 55 -24.86 8.32 -13.05
C LYS A 55 -25.48 7.25 -13.94
N TYR A 56 -26.40 6.49 -13.35
CA TYR A 56 -27.26 5.54 -14.05
C TYR A 56 -26.50 4.42 -14.79
N SER A 57 -25.34 4.03 -14.28
CA SER A 57 -24.60 2.87 -14.79
C SER A 57 -25.42 1.58 -14.66
N ALA A 58 -25.33 0.72 -15.66
CA ALA A 58 -25.96 -0.59 -15.64
C ALA A 58 -25.29 -1.59 -14.66
N PHE A 59 -24.10 -1.27 -14.14
CA PHE A 59 -23.44 -1.98 -13.04
C PHE A 59 -22.83 -0.96 -12.05
N ASP A 60 -21.59 -1.18 -11.61
CA ASP A 60 -20.84 -0.23 -10.79
C ASP A 60 -20.63 1.10 -11.52
N GLY A 61 -20.50 2.19 -10.76
CA GLY A 61 -20.16 3.49 -11.30
C GLY A 61 -18.70 3.52 -11.75
N ILE A 62 -17.78 3.53 -10.79
CA ILE A 62 -16.33 3.49 -11.01
C ILE A 62 -15.77 2.19 -10.42
N HIS A 63 -15.04 1.44 -11.22
CA HIS A 63 -14.37 0.21 -10.82
C HIS A 63 -12.85 0.38 -10.97
N LEU A 64 -12.13 0.34 -9.84
CA LEU A 64 -10.68 0.52 -9.77
C LEU A 64 -10.03 -0.80 -9.37
N TYR A 65 -9.28 -1.40 -10.27
CA TYR A 65 -8.62 -2.69 -10.04
C TYR A 65 -7.09 -2.56 -10.06
N LYS A 66 -6.47 -2.92 -8.94
CA LYS A 66 -5.00 -2.91 -8.73
C LYS A 66 -4.34 -1.56 -9.08
N PRO A 67 -4.77 -0.43 -8.46
CA PRO A 67 -4.00 0.81 -8.55
C PRO A 67 -2.57 0.57 -8.04
N GLU A 68 -1.61 1.20 -8.72
CA GLU A 68 -0.19 0.95 -8.47
C GLU A 68 0.38 1.87 -7.38
N ASP A 69 -0.26 3.03 -7.17
CA ASP A 69 0.12 4.05 -6.20
C ASP A 69 -1.13 4.74 -5.64
N SER A 70 -0.92 5.64 -4.69
CA SER A 70 -1.94 6.52 -4.11
C SER A 70 -2.63 7.37 -5.19
N PHE A 71 -3.90 7.68 -4.97
CA PHE A 71 -4.67 8.53 -5.87
C PHE A 71 -5.77 9.29 -5.14
N ILE A 72 -6.28 10.31 -5.83
CA ILE A 72 -7.31 11.21 -5.33
C ILE A 72 -8.42 11.32 -6.37
N ILE A 73 -9.67 11.32 -5.91
CA ILE A 73 -10.85 11.69 -6.69
C ILE A 73 -11.52 12.85 -5.96
N GLU A 74 -11.74 13.96 -6.66
CA GLU A 74 -12.21 15.21 -6.05
C GLU A 74 -13.48 15.75 -6.72
N ASN A 75 -14.28 16.48 -5.95
CA ASN A 75 -15.40 17.30 -6.44
C ASN A 75 -16.38 16.56 -7.35
N SER A 76 -16.57 15.26 -7.13
CA SER A 76 -17.26 14.38 -8.08
C SER A 76 -18.57 13.81 -7.51
N VAL A 77 -19.48 13.42 -8.40
CA VAL A 77 -20.79 12.85 -8.06
C VAL A 77 -20.91 11.46 -8.67
N VAL A 78 -21.14 10.45 -7.84
CA VAL A 78 -21.36 9.06 -8.29
C VAL A 78 -22.69 8.56 -7.75
N ALA A 79 -23.71 8.53 -8.58
CA ALA A 79 -25.07 8.31 -8.09
C ALA A 79 -25.97 7.47 -8.97
N ASP A 80 -26.94 6.84 -8.33
CA ASP A 80 -28.07 6.19 -9.01
C ASP A 80 -27.61 5.06 -9.97
N ASN A 81 -26.49 4.40 -9.67
CA ASN A 81 -25.93 3.26 -10.41
C ASN A 81 -26.52 1.93 -9.92
N ARG A 82 -26.65 0.92 -10.79
CA ARG A 82 -27.22 -0.38 -10.39
C ARG A 82 -26.36 -1.18 -9.42
N GLY A 83 -25.04 -1.09 -9.55
CA GLY A 83 -24.05 -1.73 -8.67
C GLY A 83 -23.57 -0.81 -7.56
N HIS A 84 -22.33 -0.99 -7.14
CA HIS A 84 -21.63 -0.09 -6.22
C HIS A 84 -21.45 1.31 -6.85
N GLY A 85 -21.33 2.34 -6.02
CA GLY A 85 -20.90 3.65 -6.51
C GLY A 85 -19.46 3.59 -7.01
N ILE A 86 -18.53 3.36 -6.08
CA ILE A 86 -17.11 3.20 -6.36
C ILE A 86 -16.65 1.89 -5.75
N PHE A 87 -16.17 0.97 -6.58
CA PHE A 87 -15.51 -0.25 -6.14
C PHE A 87 -14.00 -0.10 -6.30
N ILE A 88 -13.26 -0.34 -5.23
CA ILE A 88 -11.80 -0.25 -5.20
C ILE A 88 -11.26 -1.60 -4.76
N ASN A 89 -10.48 -2.22 -5.63
CA ASN A 89 -9.69 -3.38 -5.27
C ASN A 89 -8.20 -3.06 -5.32
N SER A 90 -7.61 -2.82 -4.15
CA SER A 90 -6.28 -2.24 -4.03
C SER A 90 -5.40 -2.95 -3.02
N SER A 91 -4.08 -2.84 -3.22
CA SER A 91 -3.05 -3.19 -2.22
C SER A 91 -2.34 -1.96 -1.64
N VAL A 92 -2.72 -0.77 -2.13
CA VAL A 92 -2.16 0.53 -1.76
C VAL A 92 -2.82 1.04 -0.48
N SER A 93 -2.05 1.65 0.41
CA SER A 93 -2.48 2.19 1.71
C SER A 93 -3.37 3.42 1.61
N GLN A 94 -3.26 4.22 0.55
CA GLN A 94 -3.85 5.55 0.52
C GLN A 94 -4.73 5.77 -0.73
N VAL A 95 -6.04 5.91 -0.48
CA VAL A 95 -7.03 6.39 -1.45
C VAL A 95 -7.75 7.58 -0.83
N THR A 96 -7.76 8.71 -1.53
CA THR A 96 -8.43 9.92 -1.05
C THR A 96 -9.66 10.20 -1.90
N LEU A 97 -10.81 10.28 -1.25
CA LEU A 97 -12.08 10.67 -1.86
C LEU A 97 -12.50 11.99 -1.23
N SER A 98 -12.29 13.10 -1.95
CA SER A 98 -12.51 14.45 -1.44
C SER A 98 -13.75 15.07 -2.07
N GLU A 99 -14.57 15.75 -1.27
CA GLU A 99 -15.76 16.48 -1.76
C GLU A 99 -16.70 15.65 -2.66
N MET A 100 -16.82 14.36 -2.35
CA MET A 100 -17.62 13.40 -3.13
C MET A 100 -19.09 13.42 -2.72
N LYS A 101 -20.00 13.32 -3.70
CA LYS A 101 -21.42 13.03 -3.47
C LYS A 101 -21.77 11.65 -4.01
N ILE A 102 -21.85 10.66 -3.13
CA ILE A 102 -22.12 9.26 -3.47
C ILE A 102 -23.47 8.84 -2.89
N ARG A 103 -24.46 8.52 -3.73
CA ARG A 103 -25.84 8.25 -3.26
C ARG A 103 -26.66 7.42 -4.25
N GLY A 104 -27.69 6.73 -3.76
CA GLY A 104 -28.69 6.06 -4.62
C GLY A 104 -28.15 4.88 -5.44
N ASN A 105 -26.93 4.40 -5.16
CA ASN A 105 -26.37 3.23 -5.83
C ASN A 105 -27.00 1.94 -5.25
N GLY A 106 -27.17 0.92 -6.08
CA GLY A 106 -27.82 -0.34 -5.69
C GLY A 106 -26.99 -1.22 -4.76
N GLY A 107 -25.66 -1.12 -4.83
CA GLY A 107 -24.72 -1.68 -3.86
C GLY A 107 -24.17 -0.64 -2.88
N ASP A 108 -23.06 -0.95 -2.23
CA ASP A 108 -22.35 0.01 -1.38
C ASP A 108 -21.99 1.29 -2.13
N GLY A 109 -22.05 2.44 -1.45
CA GLY A 109 -21.58 3.70 -2.01
C GLY A 109 -20.10 3.62 -2.40
N VAL A 110 -19.27 3.17 -1.45
CA VAL A 110 -17.85 2.85 -1.68
C VAL A 110 -17.59 1.44 -1.14
N HIS A 111 -17.15 0.54 -2.00
CA HIS A 111 -16.74 -0.81 -1.62
C HIS A 111 -15.22 -0.93 -1.76
N PHE A 112 -14.52 -1.08 -0.64
CA PHE A 112 -13.06 -1.24 -0.63
C PHE A 112 -12.68 -2.68 -0.31
N ARG A 113 -12.02 -3.34 -1.26
CA ARG A 113 -11.46 -4.68 -1.12
C ARG A 113 -9.95 -4.61 -1.15
N THR A 114 -9.31 -5.14 -0.11
CA THR A 114 -7.86 -5.29 -0.09
C THR A 114 -7.45 -6.55 -0.87
N THR A 115 -6.71 -6.40 -1.96
CA THR A 115 -5.95 -7.53 -2.55
C THR A 115 -4.53 -7.47 -2.02
N VAL A 116 -4.10 -8.51 -1.31
CA VAL A 116 -2.71 -8.61 -0.85
C VAL A 116 -1.85 -9.01 -2.05
N ILE A 117 -1.29 -8.04 -2.77
CA ILE A 117 -0.11 -8.30 -3.62
C ILE A 117 1.04 -8.46 -2.63
N PHE A 118 1.56 -9.67 -2.46
CA PHE A 118 2.74 -9.88 -1.63
C PHE A 118 3.94 -9.15 -2.26
N PRO A 119 4.46 -8.09 -1.62
CA PRO A 119 5.70 -7.47 -2.07
C PRO A 119 6.85 -8.48 -2.06
N PRO A 120 8.00 -8.16 -2.69
CA PRO A 120 9.19 -9.01 -2.64
C PRO A 120 9.51 -9.47 -1.22
N ALA A 121 9.98 -10.72 -1.09
CA ALA A 121 10.22 -11.29 0.22
C ALA A 121 11.29 -10.48 0.98
N PHE A 122 11.04 -10.24 2.27
CA PHE A 122 11.90 -9.50 3.19
C PHE A 122 13.29 -10.11 3.30
N VAL A 123 13.39 -11.43 3.12
CA VAL A 123 14.65 -12.20 3.15
C VAL A 123 15.57 -11.94 1.95
N TYR A 124 15.06 -11.36 0.86
CA TYR A 124 15.88 -11.08 -0.31
C TYR A 124 16.68 -9.79 -0.14
N TRP A 125 17.91 -9.82 -0.64
CA TRP A 125 18.82 -8.68 -0.63
C TRP A 125 18.23 -7.45 -1.32
N LEU A 126 18.55 -6.27 -0.79
CA LEU A 126 18.32 -5.01 -1.48
C LEU A 126 19.49 -4.73 -2.43
N TRP A 127 19.18 -4.05 -3.53
CA TRP A 127 20.20 -3.46 -4.39
C TRP A 127 20.79 -2.25 -3.67
N GLU A 128 22.03 -1.86 -4.02
CA GLU A 128 22.74 -0.73 -3.38
C GLU A 128 21.97 0.60 -3.50
N GLU A 129 21.23 0.82 -4.58
CA GLU A 129 20.32 1.96 -4.72
C GLU A 129 18.88 1.59 -4.30
N GLN A 130 18.40 2.23 -3.23
CA GLN A 130 17.03 2.08 -2.73
C GLN A 130 16.16 3.26 -3.18
N ILE A 131 15.06 2.96 -3.86
CA ILE A 131 14.05 3.93 -4.31
C ILE A 131 12.82 3.76 -3.42
N TYR A 132 12.41 4.82 -2.74
CA TYR A 132 11.29 4.78 -1.79
C TYR A 132 9.96 5.14 -2.50
N PRO A 133 8.80 4.65 -2.03
CA PRO A 133 8.64 3.68 -0.94
C PRO A 133 9.14 2.28 -1.30
N VAL A 134 9.71 1.58 -0.31
CA VAL A 134 10.13 0.18 -0.43
C VAL A 134 9.16 -0.71 0.34
N ARG A 135 8.48 -1.64 -0.35
CA ARG A 135 7.57 -2.61 0.30
C ARG A 135 8.22 -3.99 0.39
N ARG A 136 8.05 -4.68 1.52
CA ARG A 136 8.55 -6.05 1.74
C ARG A 136 7.50 -6.89 2.46
N SER A 137 7.48 -8.19 2.18
CA SER A 137 6.66 -9.12 2.95
C SER A 137 7.40 -10.36 3.39
N HIS A 138 6.89 -10.99 4.42
CA HIS A 138 7.37 -12.29 4.86
C HIS A 138 6.18 -13.19 5.13
N VAL A 139 6.38 -14.48 4.87
CA VAL A 139 5.43 -15.53 5.21
C VAL A 139 6.21 -16.69 5.79
N GLN A 140 5.94 -16.96 7.06
CA GLN A 140 6.35 -18.14 7.79
C GLN A 140 5.14 -19.05 7.97
N ARG A 141 5.33 -20.36 7.77
CA ARG A 141 4.32 -21.38 8.06
C ARG A 141 4.71 -22.22 9.26
N ARG A 142 3.73 -22.69 10.03
CA ARG A 142 3.96 -23.51 11.22
C ARG A 142 4.70 -24.82 10.93
N GLU A 143 4.53 -25.37 9.72
CA GLU A 143 5.16 -26.64 9.32
C GLU A 143 6.62 -26.48 8.89
N GLN A 144 7.12 -25.24 8.74
CA GLN A 144 8.51 -25.02 8.36
C GLN A 144 9.45 -25.52 9.46
N ARG A 145 10.24 -26.55 9.13
CA ARG A 145 11.25 -27.11 10.04
C ARG A 145 12.43 -26.17 10.29
N TYR A 146 12.69 -25.27 9.35
CA TYR A 146 13.76 -24.29 9.45
C TYR A 146 13.17 -22.90 9.31
N VAL A 147 13.26 -22.14 10.39
CA VAL A 147 12.79 -20.76 10.46
C VAL A 147 13.97 -19.91 10.88
N GLN A 148 14.50 -19.12 9.94
CA GLN A 148 15.68 -18.29 10.19
C GLN A 148 15.27 -16.85 10.45
N ALA A 149 15.90 -16.24 11.45
CA ALA A 149 15.89 -14.80 11.59
C ALA A 149 16.48 -14.16 10.33
N CYS A 150 15.89 -13.07 9.89
CA CYS A 150 16.38 -12.28 8.76
C CYS A 150 16.36 -10.82 9.13
N GLU A 151 17.24 -10.05 8.50
CA GLU A 151 17.42 -8.65 8.79
C GLU A 151 17.67 -7.89 7.50
N GLN A 152 17.21 -6.64 7.45
CA GLN A 152 17.28 -5.81 6.27
C GLN A 152 17.55 -4.36 6.68
N VAL A 153 18.62 -3.80 6.11
CA VAL A 153 19.01 -2.40 6.31
C VAL A 153 18.44 -1.56 5.17
N PHE A 154 17.69 -0.54 5.54
CA PHE A 154 17.21 0.47 4.62
C PHE A 154 18.00 1.76 4.85
N GLU A 155 18.39 2.41 3.76
CA GLU A 155 19.18 3.64 3.80
C GLU A 155 18.81 4.62 2.67
N VAL A 156 19.00 5.91 2.90
CA VAL A 156 18.98 6.93 1.84
C VAL A 156 20.40 7.13 1.29
N ALA A 157 20.54 7.21 -0.04
CA ALA A 157 21.84 7.25 -0.71
C ALA A 157 22.65 8.53 -0.43
N SER A 158 21.98 9.67 -0.25
CA SER A 158 22.60 10.97 0.04
C SER A 158 21.81 11.66 1.15
N TRP A 159 22.31 11.55 2.38
CA TRP A 159 21.62 12.13 3.54
C TRP A 159 21.77 13.65 3.55
N THR A 160 20.65 14.35 3.39
CA THR A 160 20.51 15.81 3.54
C THR A 160 19.52 16.17 4.65
N GLY A 161 19.34 15.28 5.64
CA GLY A 161 18.44 15.46 6.79
C GLY A 161 17.25 14.50 6.81
N GLN A 162 17.10 13.64 5.80
CA GLN A 162 15.98 12.70 5.71
C GLN A 162 16.00 11.66 6.83
N VAL A 163 14.79 11.24 7.19
CA VAL A 163 14.53 10.11 8.09
C VAL A 163 13.67 9.07 7.37
N LEU A 164 13.75 7.83 7.82
CA LEU A 164 12.99 6.71 7.27
C LEU A 164 11.85 6.37 8.23
N THR A 165 10.64 6.22 7.69
CA THR A 165 9.48 5.75 8.46
C THR A 165 9.05 4.37 7.99
N VAL A 166 8.84 3.47 8.95
CA VAL A 166 8.36 2.11 8.74
C VAL A 166 6.87 2.09 9.05
N ASN A 167 6.07 1.81 8.03
CA ASN A 167 4.63 1.61 8.13
C ASN A 167 4.33 0.10 8.15
N PHE A 168 3.54 -0.33 9.14
CA PHE A 168 3.11 -1.74 9.27
C PHE A 168 1.75 -1.92 8.61
N MET A 169 1.77 -2.49 7.40
CA MET A 169 0.63 -2.49 6.50
C MET A 169 -0.37 -3.63 6.76
N GLY A 170 0.05 -4.65 7.52
CA GLY A 170 -0.83 -5.73 7.94
C GLY A 170 -0.05 -6.92 8.47
N PHE A 171 -0.50 -7.40 9.63
CA PHE A 171 0.02 -8.59 10.30
C PHE A 171 -1.03 -9.69 10.36
N SER A 172 -0.60 -10.93 10.17
CA SER A 172 -1.42 -12.13 10.31
C SER A 172 -0.62 -13.22 11.00
N SER A 173 -1.22 -13.90 11.96
CA SER A 173 -0.61 -15.00 12.70
C SER A 173 -1.69 -15.92 13.27
N ASP A 174 -1.34 -17.16 13.60
CA ASP A 174 -2.19 -18.07 14.37
C ASP A 174 -2.03 -17.87 15.89
N ILE A 175 -1.20 -16.91 16.32
CA ILE A 175 -1.00 -16.56 17.72
C ILE A 175 -1.77 -15.28 18.12
N SER A 176 -2.34 -15.30 19.32
CA SER A 176 -3.03 -14.16 19.93
C SER A 176 -2.25 -13.50 21.06
N ASP A 177 -1.30 -14.21 21.70
CA ASP A 177 -0.49 -13.67 22.78
C ASP A 177 0.75 -12.93 22.24
N PRO A 178 0.85 -11.60 22.44
CA PRO A 178 1.98 -10.80 21.97
C PRO A 178 3.34 -11.22 22.55
N ASN A 179 3.37 -11.83 23.74
CA ASN A 179 4.63 -12.23 24.40
C ASN A 179 5.27 -13.45 23.74
N HIS A 180 4.45 -14.29 23.12
CA HIS A 180 4.86 -15.50 22.44
C HIS A 180 4.92 -15.35 20.92
N ALA A 181 4.53 -14.20 20.39
CA ALA A 181 4.50 -13.92 18.96
C ALA A 181 5.89 -13.77 18.34
N SER A 182 5.99 -14.04 17.03
CA SER A 182 7.10 -13.55 16.21
C SER A 182 7.11 -12.01 16.25
N ARG A 183 8.28 -11.39 16.08
CA ARG A 183 8.42 -9.93 16.22
C ARG A 183 9.22 -9.31 15.09
N ILE A 184 9.00 -8.02 14.85
CA ILE A 184 9.87 -7.16 14.04
C ILE A 184 10.51 -6.15 14.98
N ASP A 185 11.82 -6.25 15.15
CA ASP A 185 12.62 -5.25 15.85
C ASP A 185 13.06 -4.17 14.86
N VAL A 186 12.92 -2.90 15.25
CA VAL A 186 13.26 -1.74 14.43
C VAL A 186 14.35 -0.95 15.14
N TYR A 187 15.52 -0.81 14.51
CA TYR A 187 16.70 -0.15 15.07
C TYR A 187 17.06 1.12 14.30
N ASP A 188 17.45 2.17 15.03
CA ASP A 188 17.83 3.50 14.53
C ASP A 188 19.28 3.54 13.99
N GLY A 189 19.55 2.71 12.98
CA GLY A 189 20.86 2.57 12.36
C GLY A 189 21.01 1.27 11.57
N PRO A 190 22.22 0.96 11.06
CA PRO A 190 22.46 -0.21 10.22
C PRO A 190 22.67 -1.53 10.97
N THR A 191 22.80 -1.49 12.30
CA THR A 191 23.18 -2.64 13.12
C THR A 191 22.27 -2.81 14.33
N ASP A 192 22.22 -4.01 14.91
CA ASP A 192 21.46 -4.30 16.13
C ASP A 192 22.10 -3.75 17.41
N SER A 193 23.30 -3.17 17.31
CA SER A 193 23.90 -2.31 18.34
C SER A 193 23.35 -0.89 18.35
N SER A 194 22.57 -0.50 17.33
CA SER A 194 21.91 0.81 17.26
C SER A 194 20.74 0.89 18.25
N ARG A 195 20.19 2.09 18.48
CA ARG A 195 19.06 2.28 19.40
C ARG A 195 17.83 1.53 18.91
N LEU A 196 17.26 0.64 19.73
CA LEU A 196 15.97 0.02 19.44
C LEU A 196 14.86 1.08 19.50
N LEU A 197 14.15 1.30 18.40
CA LEU A 197 13.02 2.22 18.30
C LEU A 197 11.72 1.54 18.71
N ALA A 198 11.50 0.31 18.21
CA ALA A 198 10.32 -0.47 18.51
C ALA A 198 10.62 -1.95 18.38
N SER A 199 9.86 -2.77 19.12
CA SER A 199 9.81 -4.21 18.91
C SER A 199 8.35 -4.63 18.82
N VAL A 200 7.90 -4.92 17.62
CA VAL A 200 6.48 -5.03 17.30
C VAL A 200 6.08 -6.50 17.17
N PRO A 201 5.15 -7.01 17.98
CA PRO A 201 4.67 -8.39 17.89
C PRO A 201 3.74 -8.57 16.67
N ILE A 202 3.94 -9.66 15.92
CA ILE A 202 3.11 -10.05 14.79
C ILE A 202 1.94 -10.87 15.31
N VAL A 203 0.83 -10.19 15.56
CA VAL A 203 -0.42 -10.78 16.05
C VAL A 203 -1.48 -10.62 14.99
N ASN A 204 -2.40 -11.58 14.91
CA ASN A 204 -3.45 -11.57 13.90
C ASN A 204 -4.29 -10.28 13.93
N ASN A 205 -4.63 -9.75 12.76
CA ASN A 205 -5.50 -8.58 12.59
C ASN A 205 -5.01 -7.33 13.33
N THR A 206 -3.70 -7.13 13.41
CA THR A 206 -3.11 -5.92 14.02
C THR A 206 -2.51 -4.98 12.98
N PHE A 207 -2.68 -3.68 13.24
CA PHE A 207 -2.10 -2.57 12.47
C PHE A 207 -1.30 -1.67 13.41
N PRO A 208 -0.04 -2.02 13.70
CA PRO A 208 0.79 -1.27 14.62
C PRO A 208 1.08 0.16 14.15
N GLU A 209 1.39 1.03 15.11
CA GLU A 209 1.84 2.40 14.83
C GLU A 209 3.15 2.41 14.04
N SER A 210 3.29 3.41 13.17
CA SER A 210 4.48 3.59 12.35
C SER A 210 5.66 4.08 13.17
N VAL A 211 6.88 3.73 12.75
CA VAL A 211 8.11 4.04 13.50
C VAL A 211 9.07 4.82 12.61
N THR A 212 9.49 5.99 13.07
CA THR A 212 10.39 6.88 12.32
C THR A 212 11.79 6.89 12.94
N SER A 213 12.82 6.79 12.09
CA SER A 213 14.22 6.91 12.50
C SER A 213 14.58 8.35 12.87
N THR A 214 15.71 8.54 13.55
CA THR A 214 16.32 9.86 13.74
C THR A 214 17.49 10.11 12.79
N ARG A 215 17.85 9.09 11.99
CA ARG A 215 19.01 9.04 11.11
C ARG A 215 18.64 8.50 9.73
N GLN A 216 19.63 8.49 8.84
CA GLN A 216 19.51 8.10 7.44
C GLN A 216 19.38 6.59 7.17
N LYS A 217 19.50 5.74 8.21
CA LYS A 217 19.40 4.28 8.09
C LYS A 217 18.48 3.72 9.16
N ILE A 218 17.75 2.67 8.81
CA ILE A 218 16.91 1.89 9.72
C ILE A 218 17.14 0.41 9.44
N LEU A 219 17.31 -0.38 10.51
CA LEU A 219 17.44 -1.83 10.41
C LEU A 219 16.15 -2.47 10.92
N LEU A 220 15.55 -3.32 10.09
CA LEU A 220 14.44 -4.18 10.50
C LEU A 220 15.00 -5.59 10.71
N LYS A 221 14.65 -6.22 11.83
CA LYS A 221 15.06 -7.59 12.16
C LYS A 221 13.85 -8.42 12.53
N TYR A 222 13.59 -9.43 11.72
CA TYR A 222 12.54 -10.41 11.99
C TYR A 222 13.02 -11.45 13.00
N ARG A 223 12.29 -11.57 14.10
CA ARG A 223 12.51 -12.53 15.19
C ARG A 223 11.43 -13.61 15.14
N PRO A 224 11.70 -14.75 14.48
CA PRO A 224 10.70 -15.79 14.34
C PRO A 224 10.44 -16.56 15.63
N ARG A 225 9.24 -17.12 15.73
CA ARG A 225 8.86 -18.16 16.68
C ARG A 225 8.49 -19.43 15.92
N ILE A 226 9.16 -20.54 16.25
CA ILE A 226 8.90 -21.84 15.60
C ILE A 226 7.49 -22.33 15.92
N HIS A 227 6.92 -23.15 15.04
CA HIS A 227 5.59 -23.79 15.17
C HIS A 227 4.38 -22.84 15.12
N TYR A 228 4.57 -21.61 14.66
CA TYR A 228 3.50 -20.64 14.42
C TYR A 228 3.50 -20.14 12.98
N ASP A 229 2.33 -19.76 12.49
CA ASP A 229 2.17 -18.98 11.27
C ASP A 229 2.45 -17.52 11.58
N ALA A 230 3.22 -16.84 10.72
CA ALA A 230 3.45 -15.41 10.85
C ALA A 230 3.65 -14.81 9.47
N SER A 231 2.84 -13.81 9.13
CA SER A 231 3.01 -13.03 7.93
C SER A 231 2.89 -11.55 8.22
N PHE A 232 3.68 -10.77 7.48
CA PHE A 232 3.68 -9.33 7.61
C PHE A 232 3.96 -8.66 6.27
N VAL A 233 3.46 -7.43 6.16
CA VAL A 233 3.81 -6.48 5.10
C VAL A 233 4.30 -5.20 5.75
N VAL A 234 5.47 -4.72 5.33
CA VAL A 234 6.04 -3.44 5.75
C VAL A 234 6.28 -2.55 4.53
N GLU A 235 6.04 -1.26 4.71
CA GLU A 235 6.38 -0.22 3.76
C GLU A 235 7.34 0.77 4.42
N ILE A 236 8.46 1.06 3.77
CA ILE A 236 9.43 2.03 4.22
C ILE A 236 9.32 3.25 3.32
N VAL A 237 9.19 4.43 3.90
CA VAL A 237 9.15 5.72 3.20
C VAL A 237 10.31 6.60 3.66
N ALA A 238 10.83 7.43 2.76
CA ALA A 238 11.79 8.48 3.10
C ALA A 238 11.06 9.81 3.26
N ASN A 239 11.25 10.45 4.42
CA ASN A 239 10.63 11.73 4.79
C ASN A 239 11.73 12.80 4.95
N GLN A 240 11.37 14.05 4.70
CA GLN A 240 12.16 15.24 5.02
C GLN A 240 11.60 15.93 6.26
#